data_AF-A0A9P4S825-F1
#
_entry.id   AF-A0A9P4S825-F1
#
_cell.length_a   1.000
_cell.length_b   1.000
_cell.length_c   1.000
_cell.angle_alpha   90.00
_cell.angle_beta   90.00
_cell.angle_gamma   90.00
#
_symmetry.space_group_name_H-M   'P 1'
#
loop_
_entity.id
_entity.type
_entity.pdbx_description
1 polymer ?
#
loop_
_entity_poly.entity_id
_entity_poly.type
_entity_poly.pdbx_seq_one_letter_code
_entity_poly.pdbx_strand_id
1 'polypeptide(L)'
;MHVEHEILERPYVNDETMLGDQVSDIPRSNFWASEDGYAWDMEELAAALSANGGVMRNPLSRELFSPEDVRSIVQHPLGGHLGALQVQQAELVKGLRQSTIERLSQLSKLLLEDQSLDSIPSRRGIDEFLNYLASLPASEQKAVDMLRVPARDSHTGQAYDWSIGDALRDGQANKVCLHKTGDFIGQAATHLKLQR
;
A
#
# COMPACT_ATOMS: atom_id res chain seq x y z
N MET A 1 13.51 -15.33 19.68
CA MET A 1 14.13 -14.38 18.74
C MET A 1 15.43 -13.77 19.26
N HIS A 2 15.49 -13.13 20.43
CA HIS A 2 16.73 -12.43 20.84
C HIS A 2 17.96 -13.31 21.10
N VAL A 3 17.79 -14.46 21.76
CA VAL A 3 18.87 -15.44 21.95
C VAL A 3 19.40 -15.96 20.60
N GLU A 4 18.56 -16.03 19.57
CA GLU A 4 18.99 -16.52 18.26
C GLU A 4 19.84 -15.48 17.49
N HIS A 5 19.57 -14.19 17.71
CA HIS A 5 20.34 -13.08 17.15
C HIS A 5 21.69 -12.91 17.86
N GLU A 6 21.69 -12.87 19.20
CA GLU A 6 22.89 -12.59 20.00
C GLU A 6 23.81 -13.83 20.20
N ILE A 7 23.25 -15.06 20.17
CA ILE A 7 24.00 -16.27 20.56
C ILE A 7 24.12 -17.29 19.41
N LEU A 8 23.21 -17.29 18.43
CA LEU A 8 23.19 -18.30 17.36
C LEU A 8 23.63 -17.76 15.99
N GLU A 9 24.00 -16.47 15.88
CA GLU A 9 24.43 -15.80 14.63
C GLU A 9 23.54 -16.19 13.43
N ARG A 10 22.22 -16.20 13.64
CA ARG A 10 21.28 -16.68 12.64
C ARG A 10 21.40 -15.80 11.38
N PRO A 11 21.63 -16.38 10.18
CA PRO A 11 21.73 -15.59 8.96
C PRO A 11 20.35 -15.01 8.63
N TYR A 12 20.28 -13.70 8.50
CA TYR A 12 19.12 -12.96 7.99
C TYR A 12 19.27 -12.75 6.48
N VAL A 13 18.18 -12.41 5.82
CA VAL A 13 18.20 -12.10 4.38
C VAL A 13 18.95 -10.79 4.11
N ASN A 14 18.91 -9.85 5.05
CA ASN A 14 19.63 -8.59 5.01
C ASN A 14 20.76 -8.55 6.03
N ASP A 15 21.89 -7.99 5.62
CA ASP A 15 23.05 -7.72 6.49
C ASP A 15 22.97 -6.31 7.10
N GLU A 16 22.26 -5.39 6.45
CA GLU A 16 22.09 -3.99 6.87
C GLU A 16 20.61 -3.63 7.08
N THR A 17 20.37 -2.62 7.92
CA THR A 17 19.06 -1.98 8.12
C THR A 17 18.66 -1.16 6.89
N MET A 18 17.48 -0.53 6.90
CA MET A 18 17.06 0.31 5.77
C MET A 18 17.87 1.59 5.65
N LEU A 19 18.53 2.01 6.74
CA LEU A 19 19.38 3.19 6.79
C LEU A 19 20.88 2.88 6.63
N GLY A 20 21.24 1.60 6.48
CA GLY A 20 22.61 1.16 6.19
C GLY A 20 23.44 0.80 7.43
N ASP A 21 22.83 0.74 8.61
CA ASP A 21 23.50 0.24 9.82
C ASP A 21 23.57 -1.30 9.76
N GLN A 22 24.56 -1.92 10.41
CA GLN A 22 24.64 -3.39 10.43
C GLN A 22 23.51 -3.98 11.29
N VAL A 23 22.94 -5.10 10.86
CA VAL A 23 21.90 -5.80 11.60
C VAL A 23 22.37 -6.22 13.00
N SER A 24 23.66 -6.52 13.17
CA SER A 24 24.27 -6.82 14.48
C SER A 24 24.27 -5.64 15.45
N ASP A 25 24.12 -4.43 14.96
CA ASP A 25 24.22 -3.20 15.76
C ASP A 25 22.84 -2.73 16.24
N ILE A 26 21.75 -3.40 15.81
CA ILE A 26 20.38 -3.06 16.22
C ILE A 26 20.22 -3.28 17.73
N PRO A 27 19.82 -2.26 18.50
CA PRO A 27 19.59 -2.42 19.93
C PRO A 27 18.55 -3.50 20.23
N ARG A 28 18.76 -4.23 21.34
CA ARG A 28 17.86 -5.31 21.77
C ARG A 28 16.39 -4.87 21.87
N SER A 29 16.15 -3.65 22.33
CA SER A 29 14.81 -3.05 22.45
C SER A 29 14.13 -2.77 21.12
N ASN A 30 14.91 -2.69 20.03
CA ASN A 30 14.46 -2.30 18.70
C ASN A 30 14.40 -3.50 17.75
N PHE A 31 15.17 -4.54 18.01
CA PHE A 31 15.28 -5.68 17.12
C PHE A 31 13.99 -6.50 17.01
N TRP A 32 13.57 -6.73 15.77
CA TRP A 32 12.53 -7.68 15.41
C TRP A 32 12.93 -8.41 14.12
N ALA A 33 12.45 -9.64 13.93
CA ALA A 33 12.64 -10.37 12.68
C ALA A 33 11.29 -10.87 12.16
N SER A 34 11.06 -10.69 10.86
CA SER A 34 9.87 -11.17 10.16
C SER A 34 9.99 -12.64 9.77
N GLU A 35 8.85 -13.27 9.51
CA GLU A 35 8.79 -14.68 9.08
C GLU A 35 9.52 -14.94 7.76
N ASP A 36 9.60 -13.94 6.87
CA ASP A 36 10.37 -13.99 5.62
C ASP A 36 11.89 -13.87 5.83
N GLY A 37 12.35 -13.81 7.08
CA GLY A 37 13.77 -13.90 7.46
C GLY A 37 14.52 -12.58 7.43
N TYR A 38 13.84 -11.44 7.31
CA TYR A 38 14.46 -10.13 7.42
C TYR A 38 14.57 -9.69 8.88
N ALA A 39 15.69 -9.05 9.20
CA ALA A 39 15.91 -8.37 10.48
C ALA A 39 15.60 -6.88 10.36
N TRP A 40 14.98 -6.34 11.41
CA TRP A 40 14.46 -4.98 11.43
C TRP A 40 14.86 -4.25 12.70
N ASP A 41 15.32 -3.01 12.52
CA ASP A 41 15.11 -2.00 13.54
C ASP A 41 13.66 -1.55 13.48
N MET A 42 12.92 -1.78 14.56
CA MET A 42 11.50 -1.45 14.65
C MET A 42 11.21 0.04 14.61
N GLU A 43 12.14 0.91 14.99
CA GLU A 43 11.98 2.36 14.83
C GLU A 43 11.98 2.74 13.35
N GLU A 44 12.96 2.21 12.60
CA GLU A 44 13.03 2.42 11.15
C GLU A 44 11.81 1.83 10.43
N LEU A 45 11.46 0.57 10.75
CA LEU A 45 10.33 -0.11 10.14
C LEU A 45 9.02 0.64 10.41
N ALA A 46 8.78 1.05 11.67
CA ALA A 46 7.57 1.77 12.01
C ALA A 46 7.49 3.14 11.34
N ALA A 47 8.62 3.84 11.19
CA ALA A 47 8.68 5.08 10.43
C ALA A 47 8.33 4.87 8.95
N ALA A 48 8.91 3.84 8.31
CA ALA A 48 8.66 3.52 6.91
C ALA A 48 7.18 3.13 6.65
N LEU A 49 6.61 2.30 7.53
CA LEU A 49 5.20 1.90 7.45
C LEU A 49 4.26 3.09 7.66
N SER A 50 4.60 4.00 8.57
CA SER A 50 3.82 5.23 8.81
C SER A 50 3.87 6.15 7.60
N ALA A 51 5.04 6.35 6.99
CA ALA A 51 5.22 7.15 5.79
C ALA A 51 4.42 6.59 4.60
N ASN A 52 4.24 5.27 4.52
CA ASN A 52 3.41 4.63 3.50
C ASN A 52 1.92 4.54 3.88
N GLY A 53 1.47 5.35 4.84
CA GLY A 53 0.07 5.43 5.24
C GLY A 53 -0.48 4.18 5.94
N GLY A 54 0.40 3.33 6.48
CA GLY A 54 0.01 2.11 7.19
C GLY A 54 -0.20 0.88 6.30
N VAL A 55 0.23 0.88 5.04
CA VAL A 55 0.26 -0.38 4.27
C VAL A 55 1.35 -1.28 4.86
N MET A 56 0.96 -2.44 5.42
CA MET A 56 1.87 -3.39 6.08
C MET A 56 2.69 -4.19 5.07
N ARG A 57 3.58 -3.50 4.37
CA ARG A 57 4.46 -4.03 3.35
C ARG A 57 5.90 -3.94 3.82
N ASN A 58 6.63 -5.04 3.71
CA ASN A 58 8.06 -5.12 3.91
C ASN A 58 8.76 -4.10 2.96
N PRO A 59 9.45 -3.08 3.48
CA PRO A 59 10.07 -2.06 2.64
C PRO A 59 11.22 -2.57 1.75
N LEU A 60 11.87 -3.67 2.13
CA LEU A 60 12.99 -4.27 1.40
C LEU A 60 12.50 -5.26 0.34
N SER A 61 11.72 -6.27 0.73
CA SER A 61 11.19 -7.28 -0.21
C SER A 61 10.01 -6.80 -1.05
N ARG A 62 9.36 -5.71 -0.61
CA ARG A 62 8.12 -5.14 -1.16
C ARG A 62 6.89 -6.05 -1.03
N GLU A 63 7.03 -7.20 -0.38
CA GLU A 63 5.91 -8.10 -0.09
C GLU A 63 5.08 -7.63 1.10
N LEU A 64 3.82 -8.05 1.15
CA LEU A 64 3.00 -7.85 2.34
C LEU A 64 3.56 -8.69 3.50
N PHE A 65 3.56 -8.11 4.69
CA PHE A 65 3.79 -8.88 5.91
C PHE A 65 2.65 -9.89 6.10
N SER A 66 2.98 -11.06 6.66
CA SER A 66 1.97 -12.05 7.04
C SER A 66 1.06 -11.50 8.16
N PRO A 67 -0.16 -12.04 8.35
CA PRO A 67 -1.02 -11.64 9.47
C PRO A 67 -0.34 -11.82 10.85
N GLU A 68 0.53 -12.81 10.98
CA GLU A 68 1.38 -13.06 12.15
C GLU A 68 2.39 -11.93 12.34
N ASP A 69 3.13 -11.57 11.29
CA ASP A 69 4.09 -10.47 11.29
C ASP A 69 3.40 -9.15 11.62
N VAL A 70 2.25 -8.86 11.00
CA VAL A 70 1.46 -7.64 11.27
C VAL A 70 1.07 -7.55 12.74
N ARG A 71 0.60 -8.65 13.34
CA ARG A 71 0.27 -8.69 14.77
C ARG A 71 1.52 -8.45 15.63
N SER A 72 2.64 -9.07 15.29
CA SER A 72 3.90 -8.90 16.02
C SER A 72 4.41 -7.46 15.93
N ILE A 73 4.39 -6.84 14.75
CA ILE A 73 4.77 -5.44 14.50
C ILE A 73 3.93 -4.52 15.39
N VAL A 74 2.60 -4.69 15.39
CA VAL A 74 1.69 -3.83 16.17
C VAL A 74 1.83 -4.07 17.69
N GLN A 75 2.18 -5.27 18.13
CA GLN A 75 2.40 -5.56 19.55
C GLN A 75 3.77 -5.08 20.05
N HIS A 76 4.71 -4.83 19.15
CA HIS A 76 6.02 -4.31 19.51
C HIS A 76 5.90 -2.91 20.14
N PRO A 77 6.65 -2.58 21.22
CA PRO A 77 6.57 -1.27 21.87
C PRO A 77 6.76 -0.08 20.92
N LEU A 78 7.67 -0.21 19.95
CA LEU A 78 7.94 0.81 18.92
C LEU A 78 6.98 0.76 17.72
N GLY A 79 6.14 -0.26 17.60
CA GLY A 79 5.17 -0.41 16.51
C GLY A 79 3.71 -0.19 16.92
N GLY A 80 3.42 0.01 18.21
CA GLY A 80 2.06 0.12 18.75
C GLY A 80 1.18 1.17 18.08
N HIS A 81 1.75 2.31 17.66
CA HIS A 81 1.00 3.36 16.97
C HIS A 81 0.51 2.94 15.57
N LEU A 82 1.16 1.97 14.94
CA LEU A 82 0.73 1.43 13.65
C LEU A 82 -0.64 0.74 13.75
N GLY A 83 -1.03 0.25 14.93
CA GLY A 83 -2.35 -0.31 15.16
C GLY A 83 -3.47 0.69 14.89
N ALA A 84 -3.27 1.96 15.24
CA ALA A 84 -4.24 3.02 14.94
C ALA A 84 -4.36 3.27 13.43
N LEU A 85 -3.24 3.21 12.70
CA LEU A 85 -3.24 3.32 11.23
C LEU A 85 -3.94 2.13 10.57
N GLN A 86 -3.78 0.91 11.09
CA GLN A 86 -4.51 -0.27 10.61
C GLN A 86 -6.01 -0.10 10.76
N VAL A 87 -6.47 0.35 11.94
CA VAL A 87 -7.89 0.64 12.18
C VAL A 87 -8.38 1.72 11.23
N GLN A 88 -7.60 2.78 11.02
CA GLN A 88 -7.95 3.84 10.08
C GLN A 88 -8.10 3.31 8.65
N GLN A 89 -7.15 2.52 8.14
CA GLN A 89 -7.26 1.92 6.81
C GLN A 89 -8.47 0.98 6.69
N ALA A 90 -8.74 0.17 7.72
CA ALA A 90 -9.90 -0.72 7.75
C ALA A 90 -11.24 0.07 7.72
N GLU A 91 -11.32 1.20 8.42
CA GLU A 91 -12.50 2.07 8.36
C GLU A 91 -12.66 2.76 7.00
N LEU A 92 -11.56 3.16 6.35
CA LEU A 92 -11.60 3.70 4.98
C LEU A 92 -12.11 2.66 3.98
N VAL A 93 -11.72 1.38 4.12
CA VAL A 93 -12.26 0.28 3.29
C VAL A 93 -13.78 0.17 3.43
N LYS A 94 -14.30 0.23 4.66
CA LYS A 94 -15.75 0.20 4.93
C LYS A 94 -16.49 1.42 4.37
N GLY A 95 -15.80 2.56 4.27
CA GLY A 95 -16.34 3.82 3.76
C GLY A 95 -16.65 3.83 2.26
N LEU A 96 -16.09 2.90 1.49
CA LEU A 96 -16.34 2.78 0.04
C LEU A 96 -17.53 1.88 -0.23
N ARG A 97 -18.54 2.35 -0.98
CA ARG A 97 -19.69 1.55 -1.40
C ARG A 97 -19.34 0.57 -2.52
N GLN A 98 -20.10 -0.52 -2.61
CA GLN A 98 -19.95 -1.52 -3.68
C GLN A 98 -20.04 -0.90 -5.08
N SER A 99 -20.97 0.05 -5.28
CA SER A 99 -21.12 0.77 -6.54
C SER A 99 -19.86 1.55 -6.95
N THR A 100 -19.13 2.09 -5.98
CA THR A 100 -17.89 2.84 -6.23
C THR A 100 -16.78 1.88 -6.64
N ILE A 101 -16.68 0.73 -5.99
CA ILE A 101 -15.73 -0.34 -6.32
C ILE A 101 -15.97 -0.91 -7.73
N GLU A 102 -17.24 -1.08 -8.11
CA GLU A 102 -17.63 -1.53 -9.45
C GLU A 102 -17.26 -0.50 -10.53
N ARG A 103 -17.50 0.79 -10.27
CA ARG A 103 -17.08 1.86 -11.17
C ARG A 103 -15.56 1.97 -11.31
N LEU A 104 -14.80 1.75 -10.24
CA LEU A 104 -13.33 1.64 -10.32
C LEU A 104 -12.90 0.48 -11.21
N SER A 105 -13.58 -0.68 -11.10
CA SER A 105 -13.30 -1.85 -11.96
C SER A 105 -13.60 -1.55 -13.43
N GLN A 106 -14.70 -0.86 -13.72
CA GLN A 106 -15.09 -0.46 -15.07
C GLN A 106 -14.10 0.55 -15.66
N LEU A 107 -13.69 1.55 -14.88
CA LEU A 107 -12.69 2.52 -15.28
C LEU A 107 -11.34 1.85 -15.56
N SER A 108 -10.89 0.96 -14.67
CA SER A 108 -9.66 0.17 -14.88
C SER A 108 -9.66 -0.51 -16.25
N LYS A 109 -10.73 -1.24 -16.56
CA LYS A 109 -10.89 -1.94 -17.83
C LYS A 109 -10.83 -0.98 -19.02
N LEU A 110 -11.54 0.15 -18.95
CA LEU A 110 -11.51 1.18 -19.98
C LEU A 110 -10.09 1.71 -20.22
N LEU A 111 -9.36 2.05 -19.15
CA LEU A 111 -8.00 2.60 -19.23
C LEU A 111 -7.00 1.58 -19.79
N LEU A 112 -7.18 0.29 -19.49
CA LEU A 112 -6.30 -0.78 -19.97
C LEU A 112 -6.57 -1.16 -21.44
N GLU A 113 -7.84 -1.13 -21.85
CA GLU A 113 -8.27 -1.49 -23.21
C GLU A 113 -8.15 -0.35 -24.21
N ASP A 114 -8.00 0.90 -23.75
CA ASP A 114 -7.86 2.05 -24.64
C ASP A 114 -6.54 1.98 -25.42
N GLN A 115 -6.69 1.79 -26.73
CA GLN A 115 -5.62 1.80 -27.73
C GLN A 115 -5.76 2.99 -28.69
N SER A 116 -6.62 3.97 -28.38
CA SER A 116 -6.81 5.14 -29.23
C SER A 116 -5.56 6.02 -29.20
N LEU A 117 -5.25 6.63 -30.35
CA LEU A 117 -4.09 7.54 -30.49
C LEU A 117 -4.22 8.80 -29.62
N ASP A 118 -5.45 9.22 -29.33
CA ASP A 118 -5.77 10.44 -28.60
C ASP A 118 -6.14 10.22 -27.13
N SER A 119 -6.32 8.95 -26.72
CA SER A 119 -6.80 8.53 -25.41
C SER A 119 -8.04 9.28 -24.91
N ILE A 120 -8.88 9.79 -25.83
CA ILE A 120 -10.11 10.51 -25.48
C ILE A 120 -11.06 9.64 -24.64
N PRO A 121 -11.27 8.34 -24.95
CA PRO A 121 -12.12 7.48 -24.14
C PRO A 121 -11.64 7.41 -22.68
N SER A 122 -10.35 7.16 -22.47
CA SER A 122 -9.76 7.10 -21.12
C SER A 122 -9.91 8.41 -20.36
N ARG A 123 -9.62 9.54 -21.00
CA ARG A 123 -9.72 10.88 -20.37
C ARG A 123 -11.15 11.19 -19.95
N ARG A 124 -12.12 10.92 -20.82
CA ARG A 124 -13.54 11.07 -20.49
C ARG A 124 -13.93 10.15 -19.34
N GLY A 125 -13.46 8.91 -19.33
CA GLY A 125 -13.73 7.96 -18.25
C GLY A 125 -13.22 8.46 -16.89
N ILE A 126 -12.01 9.04 -16.85
CA ILE A 126 -11.48 9.65 -15.62
C ILE A 126 -12.33 10.84 -15.19
N ASP A 127 -12.64 11.77 -16.11
CA ASP A 127 -13.45 12.96 -15.80
C ASP A 127 -14.85 12.59 -15.30
N GLU A 128 -15.51 11.62 -15.94
CA GLU A 128 -16.81 11.10 -15.52
C GLU A 128 -16.74 10.47 -14.12
N PHE A 129 -15.69 9.72 -13.82
CA PHE A 129 -15.50 9.13 -12.50
C PHE A 129 -15.23 10.20 -11.43
N LEU A 130 -14.40 11.19 -11.71
CA LEU A 130 -14.12 12.30 -10.79
C LEU A 130 -15.38 13.14 -10.51
N ASN A 131 -16.20 13.39 -11.53
CA ASN A 131 -17.50 14.05 -11.36
C ASN A 131 -18.46 13.19 -10.51
N TYR A 132 -18.48 11.88 -10.70
CA TYR A 132 -19.22 10.96 -9.84
C TYR A 132 -18.73 11.04 -8.39
N LEU A 133 -17.41 10.99 -8.15
CA LEU A 133 -16.84 11.11 -6.81
C LEU A 133 -17.26 12.41 -6.11
N ALA A 134 -17.22 13.54 -6.82
CA ALA A 134 -17.61 14.84 -6.28
C ALA A 134 -19.08 14.88 -5.80
N SER A 135 -19.93 13.98 -6.31
CA SER A 135 -21.34 13.86 -5.90
C SER A 135 -21.56 12.95 -4.67
N LEU A 136 -20.54 12.21 -4.22
CA LEU A 136 -20.65 11.28 -3.09
C LEU A 136 -20.55 11.99 -1.74
N PRO A 137 -20.96 11.37 -0.62
CA PRO A 137 -20.72 11.91 0.71
C PRO A 137 -19.23 12.14 0.97
N ALA A 138 -18.90 13.19 1.74
CA ALA A 138 -17.52 13.56 2.05
C ALA A 138 -16.70 12.41 2.70
N SER A 139 -17.37 11.53 3.46
CA SER A 139 -16.73 10.35 4.04
C SER A 139 -16.21 9.37 2.99
N GLU A 140 -16.94 9.18 1.89
CA GLU A 140 -16.55 8.28 0.81
C GLU A 140 -15.50 8.93 -0.11
N GLN A 141 -15.61 10.24 -0.35
CA GLN A 141 -14.56 11.00 -1.04
C GLN A 141 -13.23 10.89 -0.29
N LYS A 142 -13.26 11.12 1.03
CA LYS A 142 -12.09 10.94 1.91
C LYS A 142 -11.55 9.52 1.87
N ALA A 143 -12.41 8.51 1.81
CA ALA A 143 -11.98 7.13 1.66
C ALA A 143 -11.19 6.90 0.37
N VAL A 144 -11.68 7.41 -0.77
CA VAL A 144 -10.94 7.33 -2.05
C VAL A 144 -9.61 8.08 -1.98
N ASP A 145 -9.58 9.25 -1.34
CA ASP A 145 -8.38 10.10 -1.27
C ASP A 145 -7.29 9.59 -0.33
N MET A 146 -7.65 8.81 0.69
CA MET A 146 -6.70 8.40 1.73
C MET A 146 -6.40 6.90 1.72
N LEU A 147 -7.29 6.08 1.17
CA LEU A 147 -7.11 4.63 1.16
C LEU A 147 -5.91 4.28 0.28
N ARG A 148 -4.97 3.54 0.87
CA ARG A 148 -3.85 2.93 0.16
C ARG A 148 -4.05 1.42 0.15
N VAL A 149 -3.74 0.81 -0.97
CA VAL A 149 -3.90 -0.63 -1.18
C VAL A 149 -2.55 -1.26 -1.51
N PRO A 150 -2.35 -2.54 -1.15
CA PRO A 150 -1.16 -3.24 -1.56
C PRO A 150 -1.25 -3.66 -3.02
N ALA A 151 -0.79 -2.78 -3.91
CA ALA A 151 -0.72 -3.01 -5.35
C ALA A 151 0.72 -2.86 -5.89
N ARG A 152 1.00 -3.46 -7.04
CA ARG A 152 2.29 -3.37 -7.76
C ARG A 152 2.07 -3.12 -9.25
N ASP A 153 2.89 -2.28 -9.85
CA ASP A 153 2.88 -2.05 -11.29
C ASP A 153 3.16 -3.37 -12.02
N SER A 154 2.18 -3.86 -12.77
CA SER A 154 2.22 -5.15 -13.46
C SER A 154 3.32 -5.22 -14.52
N HIS A 155 3.84 -4.08 -14.98
CA HIS A 155 4.92 -4.03 -15.96
C HIS A 155 6.31 -4.01 -15.31
N THR A 156 6.47 -3.26 -14.21
CA THR A 156 7.79 -3.04 -13.59
C THR A 156 8.01 -3.83 -12.29
N GLY A 157 6.97 -4.38 -11.69
CA GLY A 157 6.98 -5.00 -10.37
C GLY A 157 7.12 -4.02 -9.21
N GLN A 158 7.25 -2.72 -9.50
CA GLN A 158 7.41 -1.66 -8.50
C GLN A 158 6.12 -1.49 -7.70
N ALA A 159 6.26 -1.37 -6.40
CA ALA A 159 5.12 -1.20 -5.50
C ALA A 159 4.50 0.19 -5.71
N TYR A 160 3.16 0.25 -5.78
CA TYR A 160 2.48 1.54 -5.73
C TYR A 160 2.47 2.08 -4.29
N ASP A 161 2.69 3.37 -4.17
CA ASP A 161 2.64 4.18 -2.95
C ASP A 161 1.51 5.24 -3.02
N TRP A 162 0.58 5.08 -3.96
CA TRP A 162 -0.51 6.00 -4.23
C TRP A 162 -1.76 5.69 -3.41
N SER A 163 -2.56 6.71 -3.12
CA SER A 163 -3.99 6.52 -2.87
C SER A 163 -4.75 6.36 -4.19
N ILE A 164 -6.00 5.88 -4.13
CA ILE A 164 -6.89 5.84 -5.30
C ILE A 164 -7.09 7.25 -5.87
N GLY A 165 -7.31 8.24 -5.01
CA GLY A 165 -7.46 9.64 -5.42
C GLY A 165 -6.21 10.20 -6.12
N ASP A 166 -5.01 9.90 -5.64
CA ASP A 166 -3.75 10.36 -6.25
C ASP A 166 -3.60 9.82 -7.67
N ALA A 167 -3.84 8.52 -7.85
CA ALA A 167 -3.76 7.87 -9.16
C ALA A 167 -4.72 8.50 -10.17
N LEU A 168 -5.96 8.80 -9.78
CA LEU A 168 -6.95 9.42 -10.65
C LEU A 168 -6.56 10.85 -11.04
N ARG A 169 -6.11 11.65 -10.08
CA ARG A 169 -5.67 13.04 -10.32
C ARG A 169 -4.43 13.09 -11.22
N ASP A 170 -3.46 12.22 -10.97
CA ASP A 170 -2.23 12.20 -11.76
C ASP A 170 -2.48 11.64 -13.17
N GLY A 171 -3.41 10.69 -13.33
CA GLY A 171 -3.92 10.25 -14.63
C GLY A 171 -4.63 11.38 -15.39
N GLN A 172 -5.52 12.13 -14.73
CA GLN A 172 -6.20 13.30 -15.31
C GLN A 172 -5.19 14.38 -15.76
N ALA A 173 -4.19 14.65 -14.93
CA ALA A 173 -3.15 15.64 -15.19
C ALA A 173 -2.09 15.16 -16.21
N ASN A 174 -2.20 13.94 -16.75
CA ASN A 174 -1.23 13.30 -17.63
C ASN A 174 0.20 13.23 -17.03
N LYS A 175 0.32 13.09 -15.71
CA LYS A 175 1.63 12.88 -15.04
C LYS A 175 2.10 11.43 -15.10
N VAL A 176 1.17 10.50 -15.25
CA VAL A 176 1.44 9.07 -15.40
C VAL A 176 0.61 8.51 -16.55
N CYS A 177 1.08 7.42 -17.15
CA CYS A 177 0.33 6.80 -18.24
C CYS A 177 -1.00 6.23 -17.73
N LEU A 178 -2.02 6.32 -18.59
CA LEU A 178 -3.38 5.89 -18.27
C LEU A 178 -3.45 4.39 -17.99
N HIS A 179 -2.65 3.57 -18.68
CA HIS A 179 -2.54 2.13 -18.40
C HIS A 179 -2.00 1.86 -16.99
N LYS A 180 -1.01 2.62 -16.51
CA LYS A 180 -0.48 2.48 -15.14
C LYS A 180 -1.49 2.92 -14.09
N THR A 181 -2.31 3.93 -14.39
CA THR A 181 -3.45 4.32 -13.56
C THR A 181 -4.49 3.21 -13.53
N GLY A 182 -4.85 2.68 -14.70
CA GLY A 182 -5.80 1.58 -14.88
C GLY A 182 -5.40 0.30 -14.16
N ASP A 183 -4.13 -0.07 -14.24
CA ASP A 183 -3.55 -1.23 -13.55
C ASP A 183 -3.70 -1.09 -12.02
N PHE A 184 -3.23 0.03 -11.46
CA PHE A 184 -3.35 0.30 -10.02
C PHE A 184 -4.80 0.28 -9.53
N ILE A 185 -5.71 1.02 -10.16
CA ILE A 185 -7.10 1.10 -9.68
C ILE A 185 -7.84 -0.23 -9.87
N GLY A 186 -7.44 -1.06 -10.83
CA GLY A 186 -7.95 -2.42 -11.02
C GLY A 186 -7.54 -3.34 -9.88
N GLN A 187 -6.27 -3.30 -9.47
CA GLN A 187 -5.77 -4.01 -8.30
C GLN A 187 -6.44 -3.51 -7.02
N ALA A 188 -6.63 -2.19 -6.87
CA ALA A 188 -7.35 -1.60 -5.75
C ALA A 188 -8.79 -2.11 -5.65
N ALA A 189 -9.52 -2.13 -6.77
CA ALA A 189 -10.89 -2.63 -6.81
C ALA A 189 -10.96 -4.13 -6.47
N THR A 190 -9.97 -4.92 -6.92
CA THR A 190 -9.89 -6.35 -6.59
C THR A 190 -9.62 -6.56 -5.10
N HIS A 191 -8.65 -5.84 -4.54
CA HIS A 191 -8.34 -5.87 -3.12
C HIS A 191 -9.56 -5.51 -2.26
N LEU A 192 -10.28 -4.44 -2.62
CA LEU A 192 -11.49 -4.01 -1.91
C LEU A 192 -12.63 -5.03 -1.94
N LYS A 193 -12.74 -5.83 -3.01
CA LYS A 193 -13.72 -6.92 -3.07
C LYS A 193 -13.36 -8.09 -2.16
N LEU A 194 -12.07 -8.32 -1.92
CA LEU A 194 -11.59 -9.41 -1.04
C LEU A 194 -11.68 -9.06 0.45
N GLN A 195 -11.70 -7.78 0.80
CA GLN A 195 -11.75 -7.28 2.18
C GLN A 195 -13.19 -7.09 2.71
N ARG A 196 -14.21 -7.55 1.97
CA ARG A 196 -15.63 -7.47 2.32
C ARG A 196 -16.19 -8.84 2.62
#